data_AF-A0A938S3A9-F1
#
_entry.id   AF-A0A938S3A9-F1
#
_cell.length_a   1.000
_cell.length_b   1.000
_cell.length_c   1.000
_cell.angle_alpha   90.00
_cell.angle_beta   90.00
_cell.angle_gamma   90.00
#
_symmetry.space_group_name_H-M   'P 1'
#
loop_
_entity.id
_entity.type
_entity.pdbx_description
1 polymer ?
#
loop_
_entity_poly.entity_id
_entity_poly.type
_entity_poly.pdbx_seq_one_letter_code
_entity_poly.pdbx_strand_id
1 'polypeptide(L)'
;MDKPTLVENDYKAGEALVRALDQAGVKVQAAFWLYLPESDEWRLYLALPEVAQRGPREAYERIQTILEQLQLVPQRYDLSLGLT
;
A
#
# COMPACT_ATOMS: atom_id res chain seq x y z
N MET A 1 24.86 -12.71 -8.75
CA MET A 1 23.91 -13.59 -8.04
C MET A 1 23.50 -12.78 -6.83
N ASP A 2 22.61 -11.82 -7.05
CA ASP A 2 22.21 -10.84 -6.05
C ASP A 2 20.71 -11.02 -5.90
N LYS A 3 20.30 -11.72 -4.84
CA LYS A 3 18.88 -11.77 -4.47
C LYS A 3 18.44 -10.32 -4.34
N PRO A 4 17.38 -9.86 -5.04
CA PRO A 4 16.87 -8.53 -4.81
C PRO A 4 16.31 -8.59 -3.40
N THR A 5 17.10 -8.09 -2.47
CA THR A 5 16.72 -7.80 -1.12
C THR A 5 15.37 -7.08 -1.27
N LEU A 6 14.28 -7.76 -0.93
CA LEU A 6 13.12 -7.07 -0.41
C LEU A 6 13.70 -6.36 0.81
N VAL A 7 14.20 -5.14 0.56
CA VAL A 7 15.14 -4.43 1.42
C VAL A 7 14.42 -4.42 2.76
N GLU A 8 15.03 -4.92 3.82
CA GLU A 8 14.33 -5.21 5.08
C GLU A 8 13.47 -4.02 5.59
N ASN A 9 13.84 -2.82 5.17
CA ASN A 9 13.08 -1.58 5.30
C ASN A 9 11.69 -1.59 4.63
N ASP A 10 11.54 -2.08 3.39
CA ASP A 10 10.26 -2.16 2.67
C ASP A 10 9.31 -3.11 3.39
N TYR A 11 9.80 -4.27 3.81
CA TYR A 11 9.02 -5.21 4.61
C TYR A 11 8.52 -4.58 5.91
N LYS A 12 9.41 -3.92 6.66
CA LYS A 12 9.06 -3.23 7.92
C LYS A 12 8.09 -2.07 7.70
N ALA A 13 8.27 -1.30 6.62
CA ALA A 13 7.37 -0.22 6.25
C ALA A 13 5.97 -0.76 5.89
N GLY A 14 5.90 -1.85 5.13
CA GLY A 14 4.65 -2.54 4.82
C GLY A 14 3.95 -3.07 6.07
N GLU A 15 4.69 -3.68 6.99
CA GLU A 15 4.14 -4.13 8.28
C GLU A 15 3.58 -2.95 9.10
N ALA A 16 4.34 -1.86 9.23
CA ALA A 16 3.91 -0.66 9.94
C ALA A 16 2.64 -0.06 9.35
N LEU A 17 2.55 -0.01 8.01
CA LEU A 17 1.36 0.45 7.31
C LEU A 17 0.13 -0.41 7.60
N VAL A 18 0.25 -1.74 7.48
CA VAL A 18 -0.87 -2.66 7.76
C VAL A 18 -1.34 -2.52 9.21
N ARG A 19 -0.41 -2.42 10.17
CA ARG A 19 -0.74 -2.20 11.59
C ARG A 19 -1.47 -0.88 11.81
N ALA A 20 -1.03 0.18 11.14
CA ALA A 20 -1.64 1.49 11.32
C ALA A 20 -3.04 1.57 10.69
N LEU A 21 -3.27 0.90 9.56
CA LEU A 21 -4.61 0.75 8.97
C LEU A 21 -5.55 -0.02 9.90
N ASP A 22 -5.07 -1.12 10.49
CA ASP A 22 -5.84 -1.90 11.48
C ASP A 22 -6.20 -1.06 12.71
N GLN A 23 -5.25 -0.30 13.26
CA GLN A 23 -5.47 0.63 14.37
C GLN A 23 -6.46 1.76 14.02
N ALA A 24 -6.48 2.20 12.77
CA ALA A 24 -7.44 3.18 12.26
C ALA A 24 -8.83 2.59 11.95
N GLY A 25 -9.03 1.28 12.20
CA GLY A 25 -10.28 0.58 11.96
C GLY A 25 -10.53 0.25 10.47
N VAL A 26 -9.52 0.37 9.62
CA VAL A 26 -9.60 -0.02 8.20
C VAL A 26 -9.30 -1.50 8.09
N LYS A 27 -10.29 -2.27 7.64
CA LYS A 27 -10.13 -3.72 7.45
C LYS A 27 -9.23 -4.02 6.25
N VAL A 28 -8.05 -4.55 6.50
CA VAL A 28 -7.18 -5.13 5.45
C VAL A 28 -7.47 -6.62 5.34
N GLN A 29 -8.02 -7.07 4.21
CA GLN A 29 -8.34 -8.48 4.00
C GLN A 29 -7.12 -9.31 3.58
N ALA A 30 -6.21 -8.70 2.82
CA ALA A 30 -4.94 -9.28 2.43
C ALA A 30 -3.91 -8.18 2.17
N ALA A 31 -2.63 -8.49 2.42
CA ALA A 31 -1.51 -7.63 2.09
C ALA A 31 -0.36 -8.50 1.59
N PHE A 32 0.21 -8.17 0.43
CA PHE A 32 1.32 -8.93 -0.14
C PHE A 32 2.20 -8.06 -1.03
N TRP A 33 3.48 -8.41 -1.08
CA TRP A 33 4.43 -7.83 -2.00
C TRP A 33 4.39 -8.59 -3.32
N LEU A 34 4.29 -7.86 -4.43
CA LEU A 34 4.36 -8.42 -5.78
C LEU A 34 5.52 -7.77 -6.51
N TYR A 35 6.39 -8.60 -7.07
CA TYR A 35 7.45 -8.15 -7.97
C TYR A 35 6.86 -7.98 -9.37
N LEU A 36 7.09 -6.81 -9.97
CA LEU A 36 6.66 -6.46 -11.32
C LEU A 36 7.88 -6.49 -12.25
N PRO A 37 8.03 -7.52 -13.10
CA PRO A 37 9.19 -7.67 -13.96
C PRO A 37 9.34 -6.52 -14.98
N GLU A 38 8.24 -5.89 -15.38
CA GLU A 38 8.23 -4.83 -16.39
C GLU A 38 8.89 -3.53 -15.88
N SER A 39 8.76 -3.25 -14.58
CA SER A 39 9.36 -2.07 -13.92
C SER A 39 10.53 -2.41 -13.00
N ASP A 40 10.88 -3.70 -12.89
CA ASP A 40 11.94 -4.23 -12.01
C ASP A 40 11.80 -3.73 -10.55
N GLU A 41 10.59 -3.76 -10.02
CA GLU A 41 10.31 -3.26 -8.68
C GLU A 41 9.34 -4.13 -7.89
N TRP A 42 9.43 -4.05 -6.56
CA TRP A 42 8.45 -4.63 -5.65
C TRP A 42 7.39 -3.59 -5.27
N ARG A 43 6.11 -3.96 -5.34
CA ARG A 43 5.00 -3.13 -4.87
C ARG A 43 4.18 -3.86 -3.82
N LEU A 44 3.73 -3.12 -2.81
CA LEU A 44 2.81 -3.61 -1.79
C LEU A 44 1.37 -3.46 -2.27
N TYR A 45 0.65 -4.58 -2.37
CA TYR A 45 -0.76 -4.62 -2.70
C TYR A 45 -1.59 -4.86 -1.44
N LEU A 46 -2.69 -4.11 -1.30
CA LEU A 46 -3.63 -4.21 -0.21
C LEU A 46 -5.03 -4.51 -0.74
N ALA A 47 -5.66 -5.57 -0.24
CA ALA A 47 -7.06 -5.87 -0.49
C ALA A 47 -7.93 -5.23 0.59
N LEU A 48 -8.62 -4.15 0.23
CA LEU A 48 -9.45 -3.36 1.13
C LEU A 48 -10.92 -3.51 0.75
N PRO A 49 -11.75 -4.24 1.53
CA PRO A 49 -13.17 -4.44 1.22
C PRO A 49 -13.95 -3.13 1.12
N GLU A 50 -13.49 -2.06 1.78
CA GLU A 50 -14.11 -0.73 1.70
C GLU A 50 -14.11 -0.15 0.29
N VAL A 51 -13.09 -0.46 -0.53
CA VAL A 51 -13.02 -0.02 -1.93
C VAL A 51 -14.21 -0.55 -2.73
N ALA A 52 -14.60 -1.79 -2.48
CA ALA A 52 -15.76 -2.41 -3.13
C ALA A 52 -17.10 -1.90 -2.58
N GLN A 53 -17.14 -1.44 -1.32
CA GLN A 53 -18.39 -1.02 -0.64
C GLN A 53 -18.73 0.45 -0.85
N ARG A 54 -17.72 1.33 -0.86
CA ARG A 54 -17.87 2.79 -0.92
C ARG A 54 -17.52 3.37 -2.29
N GLY A 55 -16.99 2.53 -3.17
CA GLY A 55 -16.42 2.94 -4.43
C GLY A 55 -14.97 3.43 -4.29
N PRO A 56 -14.22 3.43 -5.40
CA PRO A 56 -12.78 3.64 -5.37
C PRO A 56 -12.41 5.01 -4.81
N ARG A 57 -13.08 6.09 -5.24
CA ARG A 57 -12.72 7.46 -4.84
C ARG A 57 -12.80 7.69 -3.33
N GLU A 58 -13.94 7.39 -2.71
CA GLU A 58 -14.13 7.61 -1.26
C GLU A 58 -13.14 6.76 -0.44
N ALA A 59 -12.92 5.51 -0.87
CA ALA A 59 -11.94 4.66 -0.22
C ALA A 59 -10.52 5.22 -0.33
N TYR A 60 -10.11 5.69 -1.52
CA TYR A 60 -8.80 6.31 -1.72
C TYR A 60 -8.62 7.58 -0.89
N GLU A 61 -9.59 8.49 -0.86
CA GLU A 61 -9.52 9.74 -0.07
C GLU A 61 -9.36 9.42 1.43
N ARG A 62 -10.07 8.41 1.94
CA ARG A 62 -9.98 7.98 3.34
C ARG A 62 -8.64 7.33 3.67
N ILE A 63 -8.16 6.44 2.81
CA ILE A 63 -6.84 5.80 2.97
C ILE A 63 -5.74 6.87 2.93
N GLN A 64 -5.82 7.80 1.99
CA GLN A 64 -4.87 8.90 1.85
C GLN A 64 -4.84 9.79 3.10
N THR A 65 -6.02 10.12 3.65
CA THR A 65 -6.11 10.87 4.91
C THR A 65 -5.40 10.14 6.06
N ILE A 66 -5.60 8.83 6.17
CA ILE A 66 -4.96 8.01 7.21
C ILE A 66 -3.44 7.97 7.00
N LEU A 67 -2.99 7.80 5.77
CA LEU A 67 -1.55 7.82 5.42
C LEU A 67 -0.89 9.15 5.76
N GLU A 68 -1.56 10.27 5.46
CA GLU A 68 -1.11 11.63 5.78
C GLU A 68 -1.01 11.84 7.30
N GLN A 69 -2.02 11.42 8.05
CA GLN A 69 -2.04 11.50 9.52
C GLN A 69 -0.92 10.70 10.18
N LEU A 70 -0.55 9.57 9.58
CA LEU A 70 0.52 8.70 10.07
C LEU A 70 1.92 9.16 9.63
N GLN A 71 2.02 10.26 8.88
CA GLN A 71 3.25 10.71 8.22
C GLN A 71 3.90 9.61 7.36
N LEU A 72 3.12 8.62 6.94
CA LEU A 72 3.53 7.55 6.05
C LEU A 72 3.45 7.98 4.58
N VAL A 73 3.33 9.28 4.31
CA VAL A 73 3.34 9.83 2.95
C VAL A 73 4.58 9.27 2.25
N PRO A 74 4.41 8.40 1.24
CA PRO A 74 5.56 7.83 0.56
C PRO A 74 6.28 8.98 -0.12
N GLN A 75 7.49 9.31 0.33
CA GLN A 75 8.25 10.44 -0.20
C GLN A 75 8.67 10.25 -1.68
N ARG A 76 8.36 9.11 -2.30
CA ARG A 76 8.66 8.88 -3.72
C ARG A 76 7.98 7.61 -4.27
N TYR A 77 6.68 7.63 -4.57
CA TYR A 77 6.12 6.66 -5.51
C TYR A 77 5.11 7.34 -6.43
N ASP A 78 5.47 7.35 -7.71
CA ASP A 78 4.60 7.65 -8.85
C ASP A 78 3.41 6.68 -8.78
N LEU A 79 2.29 7.16 -8.23
CA LEU A 79 1.00 6.49 -8.34
C LEU A 79 0.53 6.66 -9.79
N SER A 80 1.14 5.91 -10.71
CA SER A 80 0.56 5.61 -12.01
C SER A 80 -0.71 4.79 -11.79
N LEU A 81 -1.79 5.47 -11.42
CA LEU A 81 -3.15 4.97 -11.44
C LEU A 81 -3.52 4.81 -12.92
N GLY A 82 -3.40 3.58 -13.41
CA GLY A 82 -3.93 3.19 -14.71
C GLY A 82 -5.43 3.41 -14.74
N LEU A 83 -5.86 4.49 -15.39
CA LEU A 83 -7.21 4.66 -15.90
C LEU A 83 -7.39 3.62 -17.02
N THR A 84 -8.26 2.64 -16.79
CA THR A 84 -9.02 1.97 -17.86
C THR A 84 -10.47 2.35 -17.68
#